data_AF-A0A661NQN7-F1
#
_entry.id   AF-A0A661NQN7-F1
#
_cell.length_a   1.000
_cell.length_b   1.000
_cell.length_c   1.000
_cell.angle_alpha   90.00
_cell.angle_beta   90.00
_cell.angle_gamma   90.00
#
_symmetry.space_group_name_H-M   'P 1'
#
loop_
_entity.id
_entity.type
_entity.pdbx_description
1 polymer ?
#
loop_
_entity_poly.entity_id
_entity_poly.type
_entity_poly.pdbx_seq_one_letter_code
_entity_poly.pdbx_strand_id
1 'polypeptide(L)'
;MRATPSAALLLAALFTACGPELLGEEIGCDWFSGDNCWKASLEAAAGCFHADDDKGVLAADGRSCTFPDGTEISFHETVDLAHLDTMRWDFSITSNGQFCLSFREPDAETRELETVLGTYREEVINIGLQYTCPSGQRYKVLRANNLLSCDDWKSILPGVQVLWSETGLSFSFKGGPQGTTSVFACDLQ
;
A
#
# COMPACT_ATOMS: atom_id res chain seq x y z
N MET A 1 17.50 -65.06 -20.86
CA MET A 1 16.90 -63.73 -20.68
C MET A 1 17.63 -63.07 -19.50
N ARG A 2 18.45 -62.04 -19.75
CA ARG A 2 19.22 -61.34 -18.71
C ARG A 2 18.58 -59.98 -18.49
N ALA A 3 18.16 -59.70 -17.25
CA ALA A 3 17.61 -58.42 -16.84
C ALA A 3 18.74 -57.47 -16.45
N THR A 4 18.75 -56.27 -17.03
CA THR A 4 19.67 -55.18 -16.70
C THR A 4 19.07 -54.32 -15.58
N PRO A 5 19.83 -53.97 -14.53
CA PRO A 5 19.35 -53.06 -13.50
C PRO A 5 19.42 -51.61 -14.00
N SER A 6 18.28 -50.90 -13.94
CA SER A 6 18.22 -49.47 -14.20
C SER A 6 18.74 -48.72 -12.97
N ALA A 7 19.89 -48.05 -13.13
CA ALA A 7 20.43 -47.15 -12.13
C ALA A 7 19.63 -45.84 -12.15
N ALA A 8 18.85 -45.58 -11.11
CA ALA A 8 18.21 -44.29 -10.88
C ALA A 8 19.28 -43.30 -10.38
N LEU A 9 19.68 -42.36 -11.24
CA LEU A 9 20.46 -41.20 -10.82
C LEU A 9 19.56 -40.27 -9.99
N LEU A 10 19.81 -40.20 -8.68
CA LEU A 10 19.32 -39.11 -7.85
C LEU A 10 20.11 -37.83 -8.22
N LEU A 11 19.47 -36.93 -8.96
CA LEU A 11 19.93 -35.55 -9.10
C LEU A 11 19.64 -34.82 -7.78
N ALA A 12 20.66 -34.63 -6.95
CA ALA A 12 20.59 -33.73 -5.80
C ALA A 12 20.61 -32.29 -6.32
N ALA A 13 19.42 -31.68 -6.47
CA ALA A 13 19.29 -30.26 -6.74
C ALA A 13 19.79 -29.49 -5.51
N LEU A 14 21.00 -28.94 -5.61
CA LEU A 14 21.53 -27.94 -4.69
C LEU A 14 20.67 -26.67 -4.85
N PHE A 15 19.58 -26.60 -4.07
CA PHE A 15 18.85 -25.36 -3.87
C PHE A 15 19.75 -24.44 -3.04
N THR A 16 20.65 -23.73 -3.70
CA THR A 16 21.25 -22.53 -3.11
C THR A 16 20.09 -21.59 -2.82
N ALA A 17 19.82 -21.37 -1.54
CA ALA A 17 18.84 -20.41 -1.06
C ALA A 17 19.34 -18.99 -1.41
N CYS A 18 19.17 -18.61 -2.68
CA CYS A 18 19.27 -17.22 -3.10
C CYS A 18 18.13 -16.48 -2.40
N GLY A 19 18.46 -15.41 -1.66
CA GLY A 19 17.45 -14.56 -1.03
C GLY A 19 16.48 -13.97 -2.07
N PRO A 20 15.40 -13.32 -1.62
CA PRO A 20 14.45 -12.68 -2.52
C PRO A 20 15.19 -11.69 -3.45
N GLU A 21 14.93 -11.84 -4.75
CA GLU A 21 15.51 -11.00 -5.81
C GLU A 21 14.52 -9.90 -6.22
N LEU A 22 15.04 -8.70 -6.51
CA LEU A 22 14.26 -7.61 -7.09
C LEU A 22 13.94 -7.90 -8.57
N LEU A 23 12.66 -7.99 -8.89
CA LEU A 23 12.17 -8.29 -10.24
C LEU A 23 11.61 -7.04 -10.92
N GLY A 24 11.56 -7.06 -12.25
CA GLY A 24 10.98 -5.98 -13.04
C GLY A 24 11.98 -4.99 -13.63
N GLU A 25 11.44 -3.99 -14.32
CA GLU A 25 12.18 -2.89 -14.95
C GLU A 25 12.74 -1.91 -13.90
N GLU A 26 13.98 -1.48 -14.06
CA GLU A 26 14.56 -0.48 -13.15
C GLU A 26 13.99 0.91 -13.46
N ILE A 27 13.48 1.58 -12.42
CA ILE A 27 12.85 2.91 -12.51
C ILE A 27 13.60 3.93 -11.64
N GLY A 28 13.40 5.21 -11.96
CA GLY A 28 13.97 6.35 -11.22
C GLY A 28 12.97 7.49 -11.05
N CYS A 29 13.46 8.67 -10.73
CA CYS A 29 12.64 9.85 -10.41
C CYS A 29 11.59 10.17 -11.48
N ASP A 30 11.92 10.06 -12.77
CA ASP A 30 11.00 10.38 -13.87
C ASP A 30 9.73 9.52 -13.85
N TRP A 31 9.82 8.27 -13.39
CA TRP A 31 8.65 7.39 -13.25
C TRP A 31 7.71 7.86 -12.13
N PHE A 32 8.27 8.37 -11.03
CA PHE A 32 7.48 8.92 -9.92
C PHE A 32 6.89 10.29 -10.24
N SER A 33 7.60 11.12 -11.01
CA SER A 33 7.11 12.41 -11.49
C SER A 33 6.02 12.26 -12.55
N GLY A 34 6.14 11.28 -13.44
CA GLY A 34 5.17 10.98 -14.50
C GLY A 34 3.93 10.20 -14.03
N ASP A 35 3.14 9.74 -15.00
CA ASP A 35 2.02 8.83 -14.75
C ASP A 35 2.53 7.43 -14.43
N ASN A 36 1.98 6.81 -13.39
CA ASN A 36 2.37 5.49 -12.95
C ASN A 36 1.19 4.76 -12.30
N CYS A 37 1.37 3.47 -12.02
CA CYS A 37 0.26 2.65 -11.52
C CYS A 37 -0.17 3.00 -10.10
N TRP A 38 0.67 3.64 -9.28
CA TRP A 38 0.26 4.17 -7.98
C TRP A 38 -0.75 5.31 -8.16
N LYS A 39 -0.41 6.32 -8.97
CA LYS A 39 -1.31 7.44 -9.29
C LYS A 39 -2.61 6.96 -9.94
N ALA A 40 -2.53 6.00 -10.86
CA ALA A 40 -3.70 5.40 -11.49
C ALA A 40 -4.61 4.67 -10.48
N SER A 41 -4.04 3.94 -9.51
CA SER A 41 -4.81 3.34 -8.42
C SER A 41 -5.49 4.39 -7.55
N LEU A 42 -4.78 5.48 -7.19
CA LEU A 42 -5.39 6.57 -6.42
C LEU A 42 -6.50 7.28 -7.20
N GLU A 43 -6.33 7.51 -8.50
CA GLU A 43 -7.37 8.12 -9.35
C GLU A 43 -8.61 7.22 -9.44
N ALA A 44 -8.42 5.90 -9.59
CA ALA A 44 -9.53 4.93 -9.61
C ALA A 44 -10.31 4.88 -8.28
N ALA A 45 -9.66 5.24 -7.17
CA ALA A 45 -10.25 5.31 -5.84
C ALA A 45 -10.70 6.73 -5.44
N ALA A 46 -10.59 7.73 -6.32
CA ALA A 46 -10.83 9.13 -5.97
C ALA A 46 -12.24 9.41 -5.43
N GLY A 47 -13.25 8.66 -5.92
CA GLY A 47 -14.64 8.76 -5.43
C GLY A 47 -14.86 8.18 -4.03
N CYS A 48 -13.87 7.50 -3.45
CA CYS A 48 -13.91 6.95 -2.10
C CYS A 48 -13.38 7.92 -1.05
N PHE A 49 -12.74 9.01 -1.47
CA PHE A 49 -12.00 9.89 -0.61
C PHE A 49 -12.87 11.02 -0.07
N HIS A 50 -12.58 11.41 1.17
CA HIS A 50 -13.13 12.58 1.84
C HIS A 50 -12.05 13.62 2.06
N ALA A 51 -12.41 14.89 1.88
CA ALA A 51 -11.54 16.00 2.23
C ALA A 51 -11.37 16.09 3.76
N ASP A 52 -10.30 16.74 4.23
CA ASP A 52 -10.02 16.84 5.68
C ASP A 52 -11.11 17.60 6.47
N ASP A 53 -11.88 18.46 5.80
CA ASP A 53 -13.00 19.21 6.38
C ASP A 53 -14.32 18.43 6.40
N ASP A 54 -14.43 17.39 5.57
CA ASP A 54 -15.55 16.45 5.57
C ASP A 54 -15.24 15.33 6.56
N LYS A 55 -15.54 15.54 7.85
CA LYS A 55 -15.19 14.58 8.90
C LYS A 55 -16.24 13.50 9.11
N GLY A 56 -15.77 12.25 9.23
CA GLY A 56 -16.56 11.13 9.72
C GLY A 56 -16.55 11.02 11.24
N VAL A 57 -17.39 10.13 11.76
CA VAL A 57 -17.48 9.82 13.20
C VAL A 57 -16.77 8.50 13.46
N LEU A 58 -15.70 8.53 14.24
CA LEU A 58 -14.99 7.34 14.72
C LEU A 58 -15.81 6.65 15.81
N ALA A 59 -16.14 5.37 15.60
CA ALA A 59 -16.82 4.56 16.57
C ALA A 59 -15.99 4.42 17.86
N ALA A 60 -16.67 4.31 19.00
CA ALA A 60 -16.01 4.22 20.32
C ALA A 60 -15.11 2.98 20.48
N ASP A 61 -15.32 1.93 19.68
CA ASP A 61 -14.47 0.74 19.64
C ASP A 61 -13.27 0.86 18.68
N GLY A 62 -13.13 2.02 18.01
CA GLY A 62 -12.06 2.33 17.06
C GLY A 62 -12.07 1.46 15.80
N ARG A 63 -13.19 0.77 15.49
CA ARG A 63 -13.25 -0.19 14.37
C ARG A 63 -13.90 0.35 13.11
N SER A 64 -14.62 1.46 13.20
CA SER A 64 -15.14 2.10 12.01
C SER A 64 -15.19 3.60 12.12
N CYS A 65 -15.18 4.25 10.96
CA CYS A 65 -15.46 5.67 10.83
C CYS A 65 -16.51 5.88 9.74
N THR A 66 -17.64 6.47 10.11
CA THR A 66 -18.82 6.59 9.24
C THR A 66 -19.09 8.02 8.83
N PHE A 67 -19.44 8.22 7.57
CA PHE A 67 -19.72 9.51 6.96
C PHE A 67 -21.23 9.67 6.66
N PRO A 68 -21.77 10.90 6.64
CA PRO A 68 -23.18 11.14 6.36
C PRO A 68 -23.67 10.68 4.97
N ASP A 69 -22.76 10.54 4.01
CA ASP A 69 -23.04 10.09 2.64
C ASP A 69 -23.16 8.56 2.50
N GLY A 70 -23.01 7.82 3.60
CA GLY A 70 -23.02 6.36 3.61
C GLY A 70 -21.66 5.72 3.30
N THR A 71 -20.59 6.51 3.26
CA THR A 71 -19.22 5.98 3.24
C THR A 71 -18.84 5.47 4.64
N GLU A 72 -18.20 4.31 4.69
CA GLU A 72 -17.68 3.70 5.92
C GLU A 72 -16.24 3.25 5.70
N ILE A 73 -15.36 3.67 6.61
CA ILE A 73 -14.02 3.11 6.79
C ILE A 73 -14.13 2.01 7.84
N SER A 74 -13.78 0.78 7.51
CA SER A 74 -13.69 -0.33 8.46
C SER A 74 -12.23 -0.66 8.72
N PHE A 75 -11.81 -0.54 9.98
CA PHE A 75 -10.47 -0.88 10.44
C PHE A 75 -10.45 -2.34 10.91
N HIS A 76 -9.53 -3.15 10.39
CA HIS A 76 -9.41 -4.56 10.79
C HIS A 76 -8.74 -4.71 12.16
N GLU A 77 -7.85 -3.78 12.51
CA GLU A 77 -7.34 -3.59 13.86
C GLU A 77 -7.97 -2.35 14.48
N THR A 78 -8.18 -2.38 15.81
CA THR A 78 -8.76 -1.24 16.52
C THR A 78 -7.78 -0.07 16.50
N VAL A 79 -8.25 1.09 16.05
CA VAL A 79 -7.51 2.36 16.11
C VAL A 79 -7.35 2.79 17.57
N ASP A 80 -6.11 2.86 18.04
CA ASP A 80 -5.74 3.41 19.33
C ASP A 80 -5.02 4.76 19.14
N LEU A 81 -5.75 5.86 19.29
CA LEU A 81 -5.23 7.23 19.13
C LEU A 81 -4.03 7.54 20.05
N ALA A 82 -3.87 6.81 21.17
CA ALA A 82 -2.75 7.00 22.07
C ALA A 82 -1.46 6.33 21.58
N HIS A 83 -1.54 5.36 20.66
CA HIS A 83 -0.42 4.52 20.22
C HIS A 83 -0.34 4.37 18.68
N LEU A 84 -0.88 5.33 17.93
CA LEU A 84 -0.95 5.30 16.47
C LEU A 84 0.42 5.24 15.77
N ASP A 85 1.50 5.64 16.44
CA ASP A 85 2.86 5.62 15.89
C ASP A 85 3.41 4.19 15.69
N THR A 86 2.80 3.20 16.33
CA THR A 86 3.19 1.78 16.22
C THR A 86 2.21 0.93 15.41
N MET A 87 1.07 1.51 15.03
CA MET A 87 0.01 0.81 14.31
C MET A 87 0.41 0.59 12.85
N ARG A 88 0.12 -0.61 12.34
CA ARG A 88 0.11 -0.88 10.89
C ARG A 88 -1.30 -0.64 10.37
N TRP A 89 -1.40 0.02 9.24
CA TRP A 89 -2.70 0.29 8.67
C TRP A 89 -3.26 -0.96 8.00
N ASP A 90 -4.48 -1.31 8.35
CA ASP A 90 -5.29 -2.31 7.64
C ASP A 90 -6.76 -1.87 7.72
N PHE A 91 -7.25 -1.32 6.61
CA PHE A 91 -8.62 -0.85 6.51
C PHE A 91 -9.20 -1.06 5.12
N SER A 92 -10.52 -1.03 5.06
CA SER A 92 -11.29 -0.97 3.81
C SER A 92 -12.25 0.20 3.84
N ILE A 93 -12.56 0.72 2.66
CA ILE A 93 -13.59 1.75 2.48
C ILE A 93 -14.70 1.13 1.66
N THR A 94 -15.92 1.29 2.14
CA THR A 94 -17.13 1.03 1.37
C THR A 94 -17.91 2.32 1.18
N SER A 95 -18.55 2.48 0.03
CA SER A 95 -19.51 3.55 -0.22
C SER A 95 -20.85 2.92 -0.53
N ASN A 96 -21.88 3.23 0.28
CA ASN A 96 -23.21 2.64 0.16
C ASN A 96 -23.17 1.09 0.18
N GLY A 97 -22.28 0.52 0.99
CA GLY A 97 -22.07 -0.92 1.13
C GLY A 97 -21.34 -1.60 -0.04
N GLN A 98 -20.91 -0.84 -1.06
CA GLN A 98 -20.07 -1.37 -2.14
C GLN A 98 -18.60 -1.13 -1.82
N PHE A 99 -17.76 -2.13 -2.08
CA PHE A 99 -16.32 -2.03 -1.95
C PHE A 99 -15.78 -0.88 -2.82
N CYS A 100 -14.92 -0.05 -2.22
CA CYS A 100 -14.30 1.09 -2.89
C CYS A 100 -12.78 0.91 -2.98
N LEU A 101 -12.11 0.73 -1.84
CA LEU A 101 -10.69 0.41 -1.76
C LEU A 101 -10.35 -0.36 -0.48
N SER A 102 -9.22 -1.06 -0.46
CA SER A 102 -8.56 -1.50 0.77
C SER A 102 -7.10 -1.06 0.77
N PHE A 103 -6.59 -0.73 1.95
CA PHE A 103 -5.18 -0.46 2.16
C PHE A 103 -4.69 -1.28 3.34
N ARG A 104 -3.55 -1.95 3.14
CA ARG A 104 -2.94 -2.76 4.19
C ARG A 104 -1.42 -2.69 4.19
N GLU A 105 -0.86 -2.82 5.38
CA GLU A 105 0.57 -3.00 5.65
C GLU A 105 0.78 -4.35 6.36
N PRO A 106 0.81 -5.48 5.61
CA PRO A 106 0.84 -6.82 6.20
C PRO A 106 2.07 -7.06 7.10
N ASP A 107 3.17 -6.39 6.77
CA ASP A 107 4.40 -6.38 7.52
C ASP A 107 5.07 -4.98 7.40
N ALA A 108 6.32 -4.84 7.82
CA ALA A 108 7.01 -3.55 7.82
C ALA A 108 7.60 -3.19 6.46
N GLU A 109 7.60 -4.14 5.53
CA GLU A 109 8.28 -4.08 4.24
C GLU A 109 7.27 -4.03 3.09
N THR A 110 6.02 -4.41 3.34
CA THR A 110 4.97 -4.55 2.31
C THR A 110 3.83 -3.56 2.54
N ARG A 111 3.42 -2.88 1.47
CA ARG A 111 2.16 -2.12 1.41
C ARG A 111 1.33 -2.56 0.23
N GLU A 112 0.04 -2.58 0.41
CA GLU A 112 -0.90 -2.92 -0.65
C GLU A 112 -2.08 -1.96 -0.69
N LEU A 113 -2.43 -1.55 -1.90
CA LEU A 113 -3.62 -0.77 -2.20
C LEU A 113 -4.44 -1.54 -3.23
N GLU A 114 -5.59 -2.05 -2.81
CA GLU A 114 -6.56 -2.69 -3.69
C GLU A 114 -7.65 -1.70 -4.08
N THR A 115 -7.95 -1.66 -5.37
CA THR A 115 -8.99 -0.82 -5.96
C THR A 115 -9.75 -1.62 -7.01
N VAL A 116 -10.70 -1.00 -7.70
CA VAL A 116 -11.38 -1.60 -8.85
C VAL A 116 -10.44 -2.01 -10.00
N LEU A 117 -9.20 -1.47 -10.05
CA LEU A 117 -8.19 -1.86 -11.03
C LEU A 117 -7.42 -3.13 -10.64
N GLY A 118 -7.56 -3.60 -9.39
CA GLY A 118 -6.75 -4.65 -8.76
C GLY A 118 -5.79 -4.08 -7.72
N THR A 119 -4.78 -4.87 -7.37
CA THR A 119 -3.86 -4.57 -6.27
C THR A 119 -2.55 -3.95 -6.77
N TYR A 120 -2.27 -2.73 -6.33
CA TYR A 120 -0.92 -2.19 -6.30
C TYR A 120 -0.19 -2.72 -5.06
N ARG A 121 1.07 -3.14 -5.22
CA ARG A 121 1.91 -3.59 -4.11
C ARG A 121 3.28 -2.92 -4.16
N GLU A 122 3.73 -2.41 -3.02
CA GLU A 122 5.10 -1.95 -2.76
C GLU A 122 5.77 -2.92 -1.77
N GLU A 123 7.00 -3.33 -2.05
CA GLU A 123 7.79 -4.25 -1.21
C GLU A 123 9.22 -3.73 -1.06
N VAL A 124 9.73 -3.68 0.17
CA VAL A 124 11.17 -3.50 0.45
C VAL A 124 11.84 -4.85 0.33
N ILE A 125 12.82 -4.99 -0.57
CA ILE A 125 13.60 -6.22 -0.72
C ILE A 125 15.08 -5.88 -0.59
N ASN A 126 15.70 -6.37 0.48
CA ASN A 126 17.05 -6.01 0.91
C ASN A 126 17.18 -4.49 1.17
N ILE A 127 17.77 -3.74 0.24
CA ILE A 127 17.92 -2.27 0.32
C ILE A 127 17.17 -1.55 -0.82
N GLY A 128 16.49 -2.30 -1.68
CA GLY A 128 15.74 -1.78 -2.81
C GLY A 128 14.24 -1.84 -2.58
N LEU A 129 13.50 -1.32 -3.56
CA LEU A 129 12.04 -1.33 -3.60
C LEU A 129 11.59 -2.08 -4.85
N GLN A 130 10.52 -2.86 -4.71
CA GLN A 130 9.80 -3.49 -5.81
C GLN A 130 8.37 -2.99 -5.80
N TYR A 131 7.86 -2.69 -6.99
CA TYR A 131 6.48 -2.30 -7.21
C TYR A 131 5.82 -3.30 -8.15
N THR A 132 4.66 -3.82 -7.76
CA THR A 132 3.81 -4.62 -8.64
C THR A 132 2.53 -3.83 -8.90
N CYS A 133 2.28 -3.52 -10.17
CA CYS A 133 1.07 -2.83 -10.59
C CYS A 133 -0.13 -3.79 -10.64
N PRO A 134 -1.37 -3.28 -10.61
CA PRO A 134 -2.57 -4.12 -10.73
C PRO A 134 -2.62 -5.00 -11.99
N SER A 135 -1.98 -4.56 -13.07
CA SER A 135 -1.80 -5.31 -14.33
C SER A 135 -0.83 -6.49 -14.23
N GLY A 136 -0.09 -6.63 -13.12
CA GLY A 136 0.98 -7.61 -12.92
C GLY A 136 2.37 -7.17 -13.40
N GLN A 137 2.48 -5.99 -14.02
CA GLN A 137 3.79 -5.40 -14.37
C GLN A 137 4.60 -5.10 -13.11
N ARG A 138 5.92 -5.28 -13.18
CA ARG A 138 6.83 -5.08 -12.05
C ARG A 138 7.91 -4.07 -12.38
N TYR A 139 8.21 -3.24 -11.39
CA TYR A 139 9.25 -2.23 -11.43
C TYR A 139 10.11 -2.31 -10.18
N LYS A 140 11.34 -1.83 -10.25
CA LYS A 140 12.26 -1.86 -9.11
C LYS A 140 13.14 -0.62 -9.02
N VAL A 141 13.56 -0.33 -7.80
CA VAL A 141 14.62 0.62 -7.47
C VAL A 141 15.67 -0.15 -6.70
N LEU A 142 16.89 -0.24 -7.23
CA LEU A 142 17.94 -1.08 -6.64
C LEU A 142 18.35 -0.64 -5.23
N ARG A 143 18.27 0.68 -4.94
CA ARG A 143 18.53 1.25 -3.63
C ARG A 143 17.51 2.34 -3.31
N ALA A 144 16.70 2.14 -2.29
CA ALA A 144 15.62 3.07 -1.91
C ALA A 144 16.13 4.50 -1.66
N ASN A 145 17.34 4.64 -1.09
CA ASN A 145 17.94 5.94 -0.80
C ASN A 145 18.27 6.78 -2.05
N ASN A 146 18.37 6.17 -3.24
CA ASN A 146 18.52 6.91 -4.49
C ASN A 146 17.30 7.78 -4.80
N LEU A 147 16.13 7.48 -4.23
CA LEU A 147 14.92 8.29 -4.43
C LEU A 147 14.94 9.60 -3.62
N LEU A 148 15.80 9.69 -2.59
CA LEU A 148 15.94 10.91 -1.79
C LEU A 148 16.62 12.05 -2.57
N SER A 149 17.26 11.75 -3.71
CA SER A 149 17.80 12.76 -4.61
C SER A 149 16.81 13.23 -5.67
N CYS A 150 15.58 12.72 -5.70
CA CYS A 150 14.56 13.25 -6.58
C CYS A 150 14.11 14.63 -6.09
N ASP A 151 13.92 15.56 -7.03
CA ASP A 151 13.25 16.82 -6.75
C ASP A 151 11.85 16.51 -6.22
N ASP A 152 11.45 17.20 -5.15
CA ASP A 152 10.15 17.02 -4.48
C ASP A 152 9.82 15.57 -4.10
N TRP A 153 10.83 14.77 -3.73
CA TRP A 153 10.65 13.35 -3.34
C TRP A 153 9.53 13.13 -2.31
N LYS A 154 9.30 14.10 -1.41
CA LYS A 154 8.23 14.02 -0.40
C LYS A 154 6.82 14.03 -1.00
N SER A 155 6.67 14.62 -2.18
CA SER A 155 5.40 14.80 -2.88
C SER A 155 5.19 13.74 -3.95
N ILE A 156 6.25 13.26 -4.61
CA ILE A 156 6.11 12.33 -5.75
C ILE A 156 6.19 10.85 -5.38
N LEU A 157 6.80 10.50 -4.23
CA LEU A 157 6.96 9.10 -3.83
C LEU A 157 5.68 8.57 -3.17
N PRO A 158 5.28 7.31 -3.47
CA PRO A 158 4.24 6.61 -2.74
C PRO A 158 4.53 6.59 -1.25
N GLY A 159 3.47 6.69 -0.45
CA GLY A 159 3.58 6.61 0.99
C GLY A 159 2.29 7.04 1.66
N VAL A 160 2.34 7.06 2.99
CA VAL A 160 1.22 7.47 3.82
C VAL A 160 1.60 8.67 4.68
N GLN A 161 0.60 9.46 5.03
CA GLN A 161 0.68 10.50 6.03
C GLN A 161 -0.50 10.32 6.97
N VAL A 162 -0.21 10.35 8.27
CA VAL A 162 -1.23 10.30 9.30
C VAL A 162 -1.01 11.47 10.22
N LEU A 163 -2.07 12.20 10.49
CA LEU A 163 -2.12 13.23 11.52
C LEU A 163 -3.14 12.78 12.56
N TRP A 164 -2.83 12.91 13.83
CA TRP A 164 -3.77 12.52 14.88
C TRP A 164 -3.64 13.39 16.12
N SER A 165 -4.68 13.30 16.95
CA SER A 165 -4.80 13.94 18.26
C SER A 165 -5.52 12.98 19.21
N GLU A 166 -5.77 13.41 20.45
CA GLU A 166 -6.55 12.63 21.41
C GLU A 166 -8.00 12.41 20.97
N THR A 167 -8.52 13.23 20.04
CA THR A 167 -9.93 13.23 19.66
C THR A 167 -10.19 12.89 18.20
N GLY A 168 -9.16 12.58 17.41
CA GLY A 168 -9.37 12.29 16.00
C GLY A 168 -8.10 12.01 15.23
N LEU A 169 -8.26 11.56 13.98
CA LEU A 169 -7.18 11.24 13.06
C LEU A 169 -7.56 11.59 11.62
N SER A 170 -6.55 11.89 10.79
CA SER A 170 -6.68 11.94 9.34
C SER A 170 -5.61 11.08 8.68
N PHE A 171 -5.99 10.47 7.57
CA PHE A 171 -5.14 9.61 6.76
C PHE A 171 -5.07 10.15 5.33
N SER A 172 -3.86 10.22 4.79
CA SER A 172 -3.62 10.67 3.42
C SER A 172 -2.58 9.80 2.73
N PHE A 173 -2.74 9.62 1.42
CA PHE A 173 -1.71 9.05 0.56
C PHE A 173 -0.76 10.14 0.05
N LYS A 174 0.52 9.81 -0.12
CA LYS A 174 1.53 10.64 -0.81
C LYS A 174 1.79 10.09 -2.22
N GLY A 175 2.45 10.87 -3.08
CA GLY A 175 2.73 10.47 -4.46
C GLY A 175 1.50 10.51 -5.38
N GLY A 176 0.42 11.17 -4.95
CA GLY A 176 -0.78 11.35 -5.76
C GLY A 176 -0.60 12.39 -6.88
N PRO A 177 -1.60 12.59 -7.75
CA PRO A 177 -1.53 13.59 -8.82
C PRO A 177 -1.23 15.02 -8.36
N GLN A 178 -1.62 15.35 -7.12
CA GLN A 178 -1.36 16.65 -6.48
C GLN A 178 -0.35 16.56 -5.31
N GLY A 179 0.43 15.48 -5.27
CA GLY A 179 1.40 15.21 -4.22
C GLY A 179 0.78 14.46 -3.03
N THR A 180 -0.18 15.08 -2.35
CA THR A 180 -0.91 14.45 -1.23
C THR A 180 -2.39 14.35 -1.54
N THR A 181 -2.98 13.19 -1.25
CA THR A 181 -4.40 12.89 -1.43
C THR A 181 -5.00 12.56 -0.07
N SER A 182 -5.85 13.45 0.46
CA SER A 182 -6.67 13.14 1.64
C SER A 182 -7.55 11.93 1.34
N VAL A 183 -7.64 10.99 2.28
CA VAL A 183 -8.48 9.79 2.13
C VAL A 183 -9.67 9.91 3.09
N PHE A 184 -9.42 10.18 4.36
CA PHE A 184 -10.46 10.38 5.36
C PHE A 184 -9.93 11.16 6.57
N ALA A 185 -10.85 11.82 7.26
CA ALA A 185 -10.66 12.38 8.60
C ALA A 185 -11.80 11.94 9.52
N CYS A 186 -11.48 11.58 10.76
CA CYS A 186 -12.42 11.00 11.71
C CYS A 186 -12.22 11.63 13.09
N ASP A 187 -13.32 12.10 13.72
CA ASP A 187 -13.31 12.56 15.10
C ASP A 187 -14.04 11.56 16.01
N LEU A 188 -13.59 11.42 17.25
CA LEU A 188 -14.32 10.70 18.31
C LEU A 188 -15.65 11.42 18.59
N GLN A 189 -16.69 10.64 18.83
CA GLN A 189 -18.00 11.12 19.23
C GLN A 189 -18.00 11.77 20.63
#